data_AF-A0A5C7B137-F1
#
_entry.id   AF-A0A5C7B137-F1
#
_cell.length_a   1.000
_cell.length_b   1.000
_cell.length_c   1.000
_cell.angle_alpha   90.00
_cell.angle_beta   90.00
_cell.angle_gamma   90.00
#
_symmetry.space_group_name_H-M   'P 1'
#
loop_
_entity.id
_entity.type
_entity.pdbx_description
1 polymer ?
#
loop_
_entity_poly.entity_id
_entity_poly.type
_entity_poly.pdbx_seq_one_letter_code
_entity_poly.pdbx_strand_id
1 'polypeptide(L)'
;MKRILTILILIVASELSFSQTYLTSEVIEKAELHLKKAVGDSLFKYFELGANSDYKYQTKTGKYKWKDISKGKKTKGKFIDGKHINFVLNHPDFQYPYTRKTVYVELDSNLNLIRDVYVDQIPEFLLGNEPSDWLSENKIDSIIKKQNLKTPVEPFSKRLKFDTKTKKYYWIIFNTLYKEKCYSDEEILNINPVSGIILKHYEERQKIMHCSE
;
A
#
# COMPACT_ATOMS: atom_id res chain seq x y z
N MET A 1 22.49 -29.98 47.28
CA MET A 1 21.06 -29.85 46.89
C MET A 1 20.65 -28.42 46.56
N LYS A 2 20.83 -27.42 47.44
CA LYS A 2 20.40 -26.02 47.17
C LYS A 2 20.97 -25.44 45.86
N ARG A 3 22.28 -25.60 45.60
CA ARG A 3 22.92 -25.11 44.35
C ARG A 3 22.39 -25.76 43.07
N ILE A 4 22.10 -27.07 43.10
CA ILE A 4 21.55 -27.81 41.95
C ILE A 4 20.11 -27.37 41.68
N LEU A 5 19.32 -27.15 42.73
CA LEU A 5 17.95 -26.63 42.60
C LEU A 5 17.95 -25.21 42.02
N THR A 6 18.88 -24.34 42.43
CA THR A 6 19.01 -22.99 41.87
C THR A 6 19.37 -23.02 40.38
N ILE A 7 20.29 -23.90 39.97
CA ILE A 7 20.65 -24.08 38.55
C ILE A 7 19.45 -24.60 37.74
N LEU A 8 18.70 -25.56 38.29
CA LEU A 8 17.52 -26.11 37.63
C LEU A 8 16.42 -25.04 37.45
N ILE A 9 16.19 -24.21 38.47
CA ILE A 9 15.24 -23.08 38.41
C ILE A 9 15.69 -22.03 37.38
N LEU A 10 16.98 -21.72 37.31
CA LEU A 10 17.53 -20.78 36.31
C LEU A 10 17.36 -21.30 34.88
N ILE A 11 17.60 -22.58 34.64
CA ILE A 11 17.41 -23.21 33.32
C ILE A 11 15.91 -23.15 32.93
N VAL A 12 15.01 -23.56 33.83
CA VAL A 12 13.55 -23.53 33.57
C VAL A 12 13.04 -22.09 33.36
N ALA A 13 13.53 -21.12 34.15
CA ALA A 13 13.16 -19.71 33.97
C ALA A 13 13.67 -19.13 32.65
N SER A 14 14.84 -19.58 32.19
CA SER A 14 15.40 -19.15 30.90
C SER A 14 14.63 -19.74 29.70
N GLU A 15 14.15 -20.98 29.78
CA GLU A 15 13.32 -21.58 28.72
C GLU A 15 11.93 -20.92 28.59
N LEU A 16 11.36 -20.44 29.70
CA LEU A 16 10.07 -19.72 29.70
C LEU A 16 10.18 -18.33 29.06
N SER A 17 11.39 -17.76 28.96
CA SER A 17 11.64 -16.45 28.37
C SER A 17 11.63 -16.45 26.82
N PHE A 18 11.61 -17.62 26.19
CA PHE A 18 11.66 -17.76 24.72
C PHE A 18 10.29 -17.74 24.01
N SER A 19 9.19 -17.47 24.73
CA SER A 19 7.83 -17.40 24.17
C SER A 19 7.25 -15.98 24.25
N GLN A 20 7.93 -15.00 23.65
CA GLN A 20 7.37 -13.64 23.51
C GLN A 20 6.14 -13.70 22.60
N THR A 21 4.96 -13.58 23.20
CA THR A 21 3.66 -13.54 22.51
C THR A 21 2.97 -12.24 22.89
N TYR A 22 2.26 -11.64 21.95
CA TYR A 22 1.49 -10.42 22.18
C TYR A 22 0.01 -10.67 22.06
N LEU A 23 -0.80 -9.76 22.62
CA LEU A 23 -2.18 -9.65 22.16
C LEU A 23 -2.16 -9.20 20.69
N THR A 24 -3.04 -9.76 19.86
CA THR A 24 -3.14 -9.30 18.47
C THR A 24 -3.56 -7.84 18.39
N SER A 25 -4.42 -7.39 19.31
CA SER A 25 -4.81 -5.98 19.47
C SER A 25 -3.61 -5.08 19.78
N GLU A 26 -2.69 -5.50 20.66
CA GLU A 26 -1.49 -4.73 20.99
C GLU A 26 -0.59 -4.52 19.77
N VAL A 27 -0.41 -5.55 18.94
CA VAL A 27 0.36 -5.44 17.69
C VAL A 27 -0.32 -4.46 16.71
N ILE A 28 -1.65 -4.53 16.59
CA ILE A 28 -2.44 -3.63 15.73
C ILE A 28 -2.35 -2.19 16.26
N GLU A 29 -2.59 -1.96 17.54
CA GLU A 29 -2.51 -0.64 18.19
C GLU A 29 -1.12 -0.01 18.04
N LYS A 30 -0.04 -0.80 18.14
CA LYS A 30 1.31 -0.31 17.88
C LYS A 30 1.48 0.10 16.41
N ALA A 31 1.00 -0.72 15.48
CA ALA A 31 1.07 -0.39 14.06
C ALA A 31 0.25 0.87 13.73
N GLU A 32 -0.95 1.00 14.29
CA GLU A 32 -1.82 2.17 14.19
C GLU A 32 -1.14 3.42 14.75
N LEU A 33 -0.50 3.33 15.92
CA LEU A 33 0.25 4.44 16.51
C LEU A 33 1.36 4.93 15.58
N HIS A 34 2.10 4.01 14.95
CA HIS A 34 3.15 4.35 14.00
C HIS A 34 2.60 4.96 12.72
N LEU A 35 1.51 4.40 12.17
CA LEU A 35 0.82 4.97 11.02
C LEU A 35 0.31 6.38 11.32
N LYS A 36 -0.39 6.55 12.44
CA LYS A 36 -0.93 7.82 12.91
C LYS A 36 0.15 8.88 13.05
N LYS A 37 1.32 8.53 13.60
CA LYS A 37 2.48 9.44 13.66
C LYS A 37 3.00 9.85 12.28
N ALA A 38 2.93 8.97 11.29
CA ALA A 38 3.41 9.23 9.94
C ALA A 38 2.44 10.07 9.10
N VAL A 39 1.12 9.92 9.29
CA VAL A 39 0.09 10.57 8.45
C VAL A 39 -0.69 11.68 9.15
N GLY A 40 -0.60 11.79 10.47
CA GLY A 40 -1.35 12.75 11.28
C GLY A 40 -2.79 12.31 11.61
N ASP A 41 -3.35 12.90 12.66
CA ASP A 41 -4.68 12.56 13.20
C ASP A 41 -5.81 12.80 12.21
N SER A 42 -5.72 13.86 11.41
CA SER A 42 -6.73 14.26 10.43
C SER A 42 -6.94 13.19 9.36
N LEU A 43 -5.85 12.62 8.84
CA LEU A 43 -5.89 11.60 7.80
C LEU A 43 -6.05 10.18 8.38
N PHE A 44 -5.49 9.92 9.56
CA PHE A 44 -5.52 8.59 10.18
C PHE A 44 -6.94 8.01 10.32
N LYS A 45 -7.95 8.85 10.60
CA LYS A 45 -9.36 8.42 10.76
C LYS A 45 -9.96 7.73 9.52
N TYR A 46 -9.33 7.85 8.36
CA TYR A 46 -9.76 7.20 7.11
C TYR A 46 -9.04 5.88 6.84
N PHE A 47 -8.13 5.44 7.71
CA PHE A 47 -7.44 4.17 7.57
C PHE A 47 -8.17 3.06 8.30
N GLU A 48 -8.24 1.90 7.65
CA GLU A 48 -8.79 0.67 8.21
C GLU A 48 -7.79 -0.47 8.07
N LEU A 49 -7.72 -1.37 9.06
CA LEU A 49 -6.87 -2.56 8.98
C LEU A 49 -7.32 -3.44 7.80
N GLY A 50 -6.39 -3.75 6.90
CA GLY A 50 -6.68 -4.57 5.72
C GLY A 50 -6.74 -6.07 6.04
N ALA A 51 -7.59 -6.78 5.29
CA ALA A 51 -7.91 -8.20 5.50
C ALA A 51 -6.72 -9.17 5.34
N ASN A 52 -5.62 -8.74 4.71
CA ASN A 52 -4.42 -9.56 4.48
C ASN A 52 -3.28 -9.21 5.43
N SER A 53 -3.60 -8.66 6.60
CA SER A 53 -2.60 -8.33 7.61
C SER A 53 -2.13 -9.58 8.33
N ASP A 54 -0.83 -9.87 8.27
CA ASP A 54 -0.25 -11.06 8.89
C ASP A 54 1.03 -10.78 9.67
N TYR A 55 1.39 -11.74 10.51
CA TYR A 55 2.63 -11.74 11.27
C TYR A 55 3.36 -13.08 11.14
N LYS A 56 4.68 -13.02 11.30
CA LYS A 56 5.57 -14.16 11.33
C LYS A 56 5.82 -14.60 12.77
N TYR A 57 5.78 -15.91 12.99
CA TYR A 57 6.13 -16.50 14.27
C TYR A 57 6.97 -17.76 14.12
N GLN A 58 7.68 -18.12 15.19
CA GLN A 58 8.45 -19.35 15.30
C GLN A 58 7.72 -20.36 16.20
N THR A 59 7.57 -21.60 15.72
CA THR A 59 7.00 -22.70 16.50
C THR A 59 8.00 -23.21 17.55
N LYS A 60 7.53 -24.01 18.52
CA LYS A 60 8.40 -24.69 19.48
C LYS A 60 9.48 -25.57 18.84
N THR A 61 9.21 -26.07 17.63
CA THR A 61 10.15 -26.86 16.80
C THR A 61 11.11 -26.00 15.97
N GLY A 62 11.13 -24.68 16.16
CA GLY A 62 12.01 -23.75 15.47
C GLY A 62 11.56 -23.35 14.06
N LYS A 63 10.44 -23.88 13.54
CA LYS A 63 9.94 -23.58 12.19
C LYS A 63 9.24 -22.22 12.14
N TYR A 64 9.47 -21.45 11.09
CA TYR A 64 8.78 -20.19 10.85
C TYR A 64 7.45 -20.40 10.11
N LYS A 65 6.42 -19.67 10.55
CA LYS A 65 5.08 -19.69 9.95
C LYS A 65 4.48 -18.29 9.95
N TRP A 66 3.49 -18.09 9.08
CA TRP A 66 2.69 -16.87 9.01
C TRP A 66 1.30 -17.10 9.55
N LYS A 67 0.69 -16.07 10.12
CA LYS A 67 -0.70 -16.09 10.57
C LYS A 67 -1.32 -14.72 10.44
N ASP A 68 -2.54 -14.70 9.93
CA ASP A 68 -3.43 -13.55 9.92
C ASP A 68 -3.60 -12.95 11.33
N ILE A 69 -3.37 -11.65 11.45
CA ILE A 69 -3.38 -10.90 12.71
C ILE A 69 -4.79 -10.77 13.30
N SER A 70 -5.83 -10.77 12.44
CA SER A 70 -7.23 -10.67 12.86
C SER A 70 -7.75 -11.97 13.50
N LYS A 71 -7.03 -13.09 13.30
CA LYS A 71 -7.47 -14.43 13.73
C LYS A 71 -6.89 -14.80 15.09
N GLY A 72 -7.63 -14.48 16.14
CA GLY A 72 -7.38 -14.90 17.52
C GLY A 72 -6.99 -13.76 18.43
N LYS A 73 -6.97 -14.01 19.75
CA LYS A 73 -6.69 -12.98 20.77
C LYS A 73 -5.20 -12.69 20.98
N LYS A 74 -4.32 -13.66 20.66
CA LYS A 74 -2.87 -13.59 20.88
C LYS A 74 -2.10 -14.14 19.68
N THR A 75 -0.87 -13.65 19.50
CA THR A 75 0.05 -14.19 18.51
C THR A 75 0.41 -15.64 18.87
N LYS A 76 0.60 -16.48 17.85
CA LYS A 76 1.03 -17.87 18.03
C LYS A 76 2.54 -17.93 18.18
N GLY A 77 3.03 -18.84 19.03
CA GLY A 77 4.47 -19.08 19.20
C GLY A 77 5.27 -17.82 19.53
N LYS A 78 6.59 -17.87 19.32
CA LYS A 78 7.44 -16.68 19.49
C LYS A 78 7.19 -15.73 18.32
N PHE A 79 6.72 -14.52 18.62
CA PHE A 79 6.55 -13.47 17.62
C PHE A 79 7.93 -13.05 17.06
N ILE A 80 8.03 -12.96 15.73
CA ILE A 80 9.28 -12.65 15.04
C ILE A 80 9.20 -11.27 14.39
N ASP A 81 8.16 -11.04 13.60
CA ASP A 81 7.91 -9.75 12.95
C ASP A 81 6.47 -9.64 12.45
N GLY A 82 6.02 -8.41 12.21
CA GLY A 82 4.76 -8.08 11.57
C GLY A 82 5.00 -7.34 10.26
N LYS A 83 5.62 -7.98 9.26
CA LYS A 83 6.02 -7.33 8.00
C LYS A 83 4.88 -7.02 7.02
N HIS A 84 3.68 -7.56 7.21
CA HIS A 84 2.56 -7.30 6.30
C HIS A 84 1.33 -6.72 6.99
N ILE A 85 1.50 -6.02 8.12
CA ILE A 85 0.40 -5.27 8.72
C ILE A 85 0.08 -4.11 7.79
N ASN A 86 -1.11 -4.14 7.19
CA ASN A 86 -1.48 -3.19 6.15
C ASN A 86 -2.77 -2.47 6.50
N PHE A 87 -2.82 -1.20 6.13
CA PHE A 87 -3.95 -0.31 6.34
C PHE A 87 -4.39 0.27 5.01
N VAL A 88 -5.70 0.27 4.76
CA VAL A 88 -6.32 0.78 3.53
C VAL A 88 -6.85 2.18 3.79
N LEU A 89 -6.41 3.14 2.98
CA LEU A 89 -6.87 4.52 3.01
C LEU A 89 -8.20 4.68 2.25
N ASN A 90 -9.27 4.99 2.97
CA ASN A 90 -10.61 5.20 2.44
C ASN A 90 -11.04 6.68 2.56
N HIS A 91 -10.31 7.59 1.90
CA HIS A 91 -10.63 9.03 1.91
C HIS A 91 -11.60 9.41 0.77
N PRO A 92 -12.66 10.21 1.00
CA PRO A 92 -13.63 10.60 -0.05
C PRO A 92 -12.99 11.33 -1.25
N ASP A 93 -11.97 12.16 -1.00
CA ASP A 93 -11.26 12.87 -2.07
C ASP A 93 -10.18 12.01 -2.78
N PHE A 94 -10.06 10.73 -2.41
CA PHE A 94 -9.10 9.80 -2.99
C PHE A 94 -9.78 8.51 -3.46
N GLN A 95 -10.85 8.66 -4.24
CA GLN A 95 -11.65 7.58 -4.79
C GLN A 95 -11.26 7.21 -6.23
N TYR A 96 -9.96 7.25 -6.55
CA TYR A 96 -9.46 6.89 -7.87
C TYR A 96 -9.36 5.36 -8.03
N PRO A 97 -9.92 4.78 -9.10
CA PRO A 97 -9.68 3.39 -9.46
C PRO A 97 -8.19 3.17 -9.78
N TYR A 98 -7.70 1.96 -9.56
CA TYR A 98 -6.34 1.50 -9.90
C TYR A 98 -5.18 2.17 -9.14
N THR A 99 -5.45 3.11 -8.23
CA THR A 99 -4.41 3.64 -7.32
C THR A 99 -4.22 2.73 -6.13
N ARG A 100 -2.98 2.50 -5.71
CA ARG A 100 -2.67 1.77 -4.46
C ARG A 100 -3.04 2.65 -3.27
N LYS A 101 -3.96 2.15 -2.43
CA LYS A 101 -4.41 2.83 -1.20
C LYS A 101 -3.89 2.18 0.08
N THR A 102 -3.04 1.16 -0.07
CA THR A 102 -2.58 0.32 1.04
C THR A 102 -1.21 0.77 1.53
N VAL A 103 -1.13 1.18 2.80
CA VAL A 103 0.10 1.50 3.52
C VAL A 103 0.49 0.31 4.40
N TYR A 104 1.78 0.00 4.43
CA TYR A 104 2.32 -1.11 5.23
C TYR A 104 3.10 -0.56 6.41
N VAL A 105 2.87 -1.16 7.58
CA VAL A 105 3.62 -0.89 8.80
C VAL A 105 4.34 -2.18 9.18
N GLU A 106 5.65 -2.08 9.42
CA GLU A 106 6.49 -3.25 9.64
C GLU A 106 7.10 -3.20 11.03
N LEU A 107 6.77 -4.20 11.85
CA LEU A 107 7.18 -4.26 13.23
C LEU A 107 8.18 -5.40 13.47
N ASP A 108 9.22 -5.12 14.28
CA ASP A 108 10.19 -6.11 14.75
C ASP A 108 9.61 -6.96 15.90
N SER A 109 10.39 -7.90 16.43
CA SER A 109 9.94 -8.78 17.52
C SER A 109 9.53 -8.05 18.80
N ASN A 110 9.99 -6.82 18.99
CA ASN A 110 9.72 -5.95 20.14
C ASN A 110 8.65 -4.89 19.83
N LEU A 111 7.96 -5.00 18.69
CA LEU A 111 6.96 -4.06 18.21
C LEU A 111 7.49 -2.66 17.89
N ASN A 112 8.79 -2.54 17.59
CA ASN A 112 9.36 -1.31 17.03
C ASN A 112 9.29 -1.33 15.50
N LEU A 113 9.30 -0.16 14.87
CA LEU A 113 9.40 -0.07 13.42
C LEU A 113 10.71 -0.69 12.90
N ILE A 114 10.59 -1.59 11.91
CA ILE A 114 11.73 -2.08 11.13
C ILE A 114 12.24 -0.99 10.17
N ARG A 115 11.31 -0.16 9.67
CA ARG A 115 11.56 0.96 8.77
C ARG A 115 10.46 2.00 8.92
N ASP A 116 10.74 3.22 8.49
CA ASP A 116 9.74 4.28 8.42
C ASP A 116 8.55 3.87 7.56
N VAL A 117 7.36 4.34 7.95
CA VAL A 117 6.11 4.06 7.23
C VAL A 117 6.16 4.78 5.89
N TYR A 118 6.09 4.02 4.80
CA TYR A 118 6.12 4.57 3.45
C TYR A 118 4.79 5.24 3.10
N VAL A 119 4.78 6.57 3.05
CA VAL A 119 3.60 7.39 2.80
C VAL A 119 3.65 8.19 1.50
N ASP A 120 4.74 8.11 0.72
CA ASP A 120 4.92 8.94 -0.49
C ASP A 120 3.84 8.73 -1.57
N GLN A 121 3.15 7.59 -1.53
CA GLN A 121 2.02 7.31 -2.42
C GLN A 121 0.72 8.01 -1.97
N ILE A 122 0.69 8.64 -0.80
CA ILE A 122 -0.44 9.43 -0.35
C ILE A 122 -0.29 10.83 -0.96
N PRO A 123 -1.32 11.37 -1.64
CA PRO A 123 -1.27 12.72 -2.18
C PRO A 123 -0.94 13.78 -1.11
N GLU A 124 -0.11 14.75 -1.47
CA GLU A 124 0.36 15.80 -0.55
C GLU A 124 -0.80 16.60 0.07
N PHE A 125 -1.83 16.92 -0.71
CA PHE A 125 -3.01 17.64 -0.19
C PHE A 125 -3.72 16.84 0.92
N LEU A 126 -3.74 15.51 0.87
CA LEU A 126 -4.32 14.70 1.95
C LEU A 126 -3.44 14.71 3.19
N LEU A 127 -2.12 14.60 3.02
CA LEU A 127 -1.15 14.67 4.12
C LEU A 127 -1.19 16.04 4.82
N GLY A 128 -1.39 17.10 4.05
CA GLY A 128 -1.55 18.47 4.54
C GLY A 128 -2.94 18.77 5.10
N ASN A 129 -3.92 17.88 4.95
CA ASN A 129 -5.33 18.17 5.24
C ASN A 129 -5.85 19.43 4.50
N GLU A 130 -5.45 19.56 3.25
CA GLU A 130 -5.81 20.64 2.34
C GLU A 130 -6.83 20.14 1.29
N PRO A 131 -7.65 21.03 0.70
CA PRO A 131 -8.47 20.69 -0.44
C PRO A 131 -7.62 20.14 -1.60
N SER A 132 -8.19 19.22 -2.37
CA SER A 132 -7.52 18.69 -3.57
C SER A 132 -7.18 19.81 -4.55
N ASP A 133 -5.91 19.88 -4.94
CA ASP A 133 -5.38 20.76 -5.98
C ASP A 133 -5.34 20.07 -7.36
N TRP A 134 -5.85 18.83 -7.44
CA TRP A 134 -5.90 18.09 -8.68
C TRP A 134 -7.05 18.54 -9.57
N LEU A 135 -6.78 18.63 -10.86
CA LEU A 135 -7.75 18.89 -11.89
C LEU A 135 -8.84 17.82 -11.90
N SER A 136 -10.08 18.27 -12.00
CA SER A 136 -11.22 17.39 -12.22
C SER A 136 -11.17 16.73 -13.59
N GLU A 137 -11.86 15.60 -13.74
CA GLU A 137 -11.93 14.90 -15.03
C GLU A 137 -12.43 15.80 -16.17
N ASN A 138 -13.39 16.70 -15.92
CA ASN A 138 -13.88 17.65 -16.93
C ASN A 138 -12.78 18.61 -17.41
N LYS A 139 -11.87 19.00 -16.52
CA LYS A 139 -10.71 19.84 -16.89
C LYS A 139 -9.70 19.03 -17.69
N ILE A 140 -9.45 17.78 -17.31
CA ILE A 140 -8.62 16.85 -18.09
C ILE A 140 -9.21 16.64 -19.49
N ASP A 141 -10.51 16.41 -19.61
CA ASP A 141 -11.21 16.27 -20.90
C ASP A 141 -11.08 17.53 -21.76
N SER A 142 -11.12 18.71 -21.14
CA SER A 142 -10.90 19.98 -21.82
C SER A 142 -9.46 20.14 -22.34
N ILE A 143 -8.47 19.58 -21.64
CA ILE A 143 -7.07 19.56 -22.09
C ILE A 143 -6.92 18.60 -23.27
N ILE A 144 -7.49 17.40 -23.17
CA ILE A 144 -7.47 16.36 -24.21
C ILE A 144 -8.09 16.90 -25.50
N LYS A 145 -9.25 17.55 -25.45
CA LYS A 145 -9.93 18.12 -26.64
C LYS A 145 -9.12 19.20 -27.36
N LYS A 146 -8.20 19.86 -26.67
CA LYS A 146 -7.29 20.86 -27.27
C LYS A 146 -6.08 20.21 -27.90
N GLN A 147 -5.81 18.95 -27.59
CA GLN A 147 -4.80 18.17 -28.27
C GLN A 147 -5.40 17.69 -29.59
N ASN A 148 -4.67 17.90 -30.68
CA ASN A 148 -5.05 17.43 -32.00
C ASN A 148 -4.74 15.91 -32.12
N LEU A 149 -5.37 15.11 -31.26
CA LEU A 149 -5.19 13.67 -31.21
C LEU A 149 -5.82 12.99 -32.42
N LYS A 150 -5.32 11.80 -32.75
CA LYS A 150 -5.91 10.98 -33.80
C LYS A 150 -7.31 10.51 -33.39
N THR A 151 -8.15 10.19 -34.38
CA THR A 151 -9.52 9.74 -34.14
C THR A 151 -9.53 8.41 -33.36
N PRO A 152 -10.12 8.36 -32.15
CA PRO A 152 -10.26 7.13 -31.41
C PRO A 152 -11.22 6.14 -32.08
N VAL A 153 -10.98 4.84 -31.88
CA VAL A 153 -11.99 3.78 -32.15
C VAL A 153 -12.90 3.49 -30.95
N GLU A 154 -12.54 3.95 -29.75
CA GLU A 154 -13.33 3.84 -28.52
C GLU A 154 -13.11 5.05 -27.60
N PRO A 155 -14.01 5.34 -26.63
CA PRO A 155 -13.83 6.48 -25.73
C PRO A 155 -12.49 6.43 -24.98
N PHE A 156 -11.89 7.61 -24.76
CA PHE A 156 -10.62 7.73 -24.02
C PHE A 156 -10.69 7.01 -22.67
N SER A 157 -9.70 6.17 -22.38
CA SER A 157 -9.53 5.61 -21.03
C SER A 157 -8.61 6.53 -20.22
N LYS A 158 -9.02 6.86 -18.99
CA LYS A 158 -8.30 7.76 -18.08
C LYS A 158 -7.93 7.00 -16.82
N ARG A 159 -6.67 7.04 -16.41
CA ARG A 159 -6.23 6.46 -15.14
C ARG A 159 -5.29 7.41 -14.43
N LEU A 160 -5.42 7.48 -13.12
CA LEU A 160 -4.43 8.16 -12.31
C LEU A 160 -3.36 7.14 -11.90
N LYS A 161 -2.09 7.44 -12.18
CA LYS A 161 -0.96 6.57 -11.83
C LYS A 161 0.06 7.28 -10.96
N PHE A 162 0.63 6.53 -10.03
CA PHE A 162 1.76 6.96 -9.21
C PHE A 162 3.06 6.39 -9.79
N ASP A 163 4.01 7.25 -10.08
CA ASP A 163 5.37 6.85 -10.43
C ASP A 163 6.18 6.69 -9.13
N THR A 164 6.60 5.47 -8.83
CA THR A 164 7.37 5.15 -7.62
C THR A 164 8.79 5.69 -7.63
N LYS A 165 9.37 5.97 -8.81
CA LYS A 165 10.72 6.53 -8.93
C LYS A 165 10.70 8.03 -8.71
N THR A 166 9.76 8.74 -9.33
CA THR A 166 9.65 10.20 -9.21
C THR A 166 8.77 10.63 -8.03
N LYS A 167 8.05 9.69 -7.41
CA LYS A 167 7.10 9.90 -6.31
C LYS A 167 6.01 10.90 -6.67
N LYS A 168 5.54 10.86 -7.92
CA LYS A 168 4.56 11.81 -8.44
C LYS A 168 3.40 11.11 -9.12
N TYR A 169 2.23 11.73 -8.98
CA TYR A 169 1.04 11.34 -9.70
C TYR A 169 0.98 11.97 -11.09
N TYR A 170 0.40 11.24 -12.03
CA TYR A 170 0.02 11.74 -13.35
C TYR A 170 -1.23 11.05 -13.86
N TRP A 171 -2.03 11.77 -14.63
CA TRP A 171 -3.09 11.17 -15.43
C TRP A 171 -2.46 10.54 -16.66
N ILE A 172 -2.76 9.27 -16.91
CA ILE A 172 -2.49 8.60 -18.18
C ILE A 172 -3.79 8.50 -18.97
N ILE A 173 -3.77 9.01 -20.19
CA ILE A 173 -4.89 9.00 -21.12
C ILE A 173 -4.52 8.05 -22.25
N PHE A 174 -5.39 7.09 -22.52
CA PHE A 174 -5.24 6.15 -23.62
C PHE A 174 -6.25 6.50 -24.73
N ASN A 175 -5.73 6.88 -25.88
CA ASN A 175 -6.47 7.06 -27.13
C ASN A 175 -6.27 5.81 -28.00
N THR A 176 -7.21 4.86 -27.91
CA THR A 176 -7.14 3.63 -28.69
C THR A 176 -7.36 3.94 -30.18
N LEU A 177 -6.33 3.70 -31.00
CA LEU A 177 -6.37 3.92 -32.44
C LEU A 177 -6.79 2.66 -33.20
N TYR A 178 -6.46 1.50 -32.63
CA TYR A 178 -6.78 0.19 -33.17
C TYR A 178 -6.83 -0.83 -32.04
N LYS A 179 -7.70 -1.84 -32.19
CA LYS A 179 -7.92 -2.85 -31.16
C LYS A 179 -8.18 -4.21 -31.78
N GLU A 180 -7.43 -5.19 -31.30
CA GLU A 180 -7.55 -6.60 -31.61
C GLU A 180 -7.76 -7.41 -30.33
N LYS A 181 -8.02 -8.71 -30.47
CA LYS A 181 -8.24 -9.62 -29.34
C LYS A 181 -7.12 -9.55 -28.28
N CYS A 182 -5.87 -9.45 -28.72
CA CYS A 182 -4.70 -9.57 -27.84
C CYS A 182 -3.84 -8.32 -27.73
N TYR A 183 -4.15 -7.26 -28.49
CA TYR A 183 -3.38 -6.02 -28.45
C TYR A 183 -4.21 -4.81 -28.88
N SER A 184 -3.75 -3.63 -28.50
CA SER A 184 -4.24 -2.34 -28.98
C SER A 184 -3.06 -1.46 -29.37
N ASP A 185 -3.24 -0.66 -30.42
CA ASP A 185 -2.33 0.44 -30.72
C ASP A 185 -2.94 1.71 -30.15
N GLU A 186 -2.19 2.41 -29.32
CA GLU A 186 -2.69 3.52 -28.50
C GLU A 186 -1.79 4.75 -28.64
N GLU A 187 -2.41 5.91 -28.81
CA GLU A 187 -1.78 7.20 -28.58
C GLU A 187 -1.99 7.58 -27.11
N ILE A 188 -0.91 7.82 -26.39
CA ILE A 188 -0.91 7.95 -24.93
C ILE A 188 -0.44 9.35 -24.53
N LEU A 189 -1.20 9.99 -23.64
CA LEU A 189 -0.82 11.24 -22.98
C LEU A 189 -0.58 11.01 -21.49
N ASN A 190 0.51 11.57 -20.98
CA ASN A 190 0.71 11.73 -19.53
C ASN A 190 0.53 13.20 -19.17
N ILE A 191 -0.38 13.50 -18.26
CA ILE A 191 -0.76 14.86 -17.87
C ILE A 191 -0.51 15.05 -16.38
N ASN A 192 0.16 16.15 -16.01
CA ASN A 192 0.34 16.52 -14.62
C ASN A 192 -1.02 16.84 -13.97
N PRO A 193 -1.35 16.26 -12.80
CA PRO A 193 -2.69 16.33 -12.25
C PRO A 193 -3.03 17.71 -11.69
N VAL A 194 -2.04 18.55 -11.36
CA VAL A 194 -2.23 19.89 -10.80
C VAL A 194 -2.24 20.95 -11.91
N SER A 195 -1.17 20.98 -12.71
CA SER A 195 -0.95 22.02 -13.72
C SER A 195 -1.64 21.76 -15.06
N GLY A 196 -1.99 20.51 -15.36
CA GLY A 196 -2.52 20.12 -16.66
C GLY A 196 -1.47 20.09 -17.79
N ILE A 197 -0.19 20.30 -17.48
CA ILE A 197 0.89 20.22 -18.46
C ILE A 197 1.03 18.78 -18.96
N ILE A 198 1.17 18.62 -20.28
CA ILE A 198 1.49 17.32 -20.90
C ILE A 198 2.96 17.01 -20.65
N LEU A 199 3.19 15.95 -19.87
CA LEU A 199 4.51 15.45 -19.52
C LEU A 199 5.09 14.58 -20.62
N LYS A 200 4.25 13.79 -21.28
CA LYS A 200 4.61 12.89 -22.40
C LYS A 200 3.45 12.73 -23.36
N HIS A 201 3.78 12.53 -24.63
CA HIS A 201 2.86 12.16 -25.70
C HIS A 201 3.59 11.21 -26.64
N TYR A 202 3.06 10.00 -26.83
CA TYR A 202 3.69 8.97 -27.66
C TYR A 202 2.67 7.94 -28.13
N GLU A 203 3.04 7.11 -29.09
CA GLU A 203 2.25 5.96 -29.54
C GLU A 203 2.91 4.65 -29.08
N GLU A 204 2.12 3.68 -28.63
CA GLU A 204 2.60 2.39 -28.16
C GLU A 204 1.58 1.27 -28.43
N ARG A 205 2.08 0.09 -28.78
CA ARG A 205 1.27 -1.14 -28.80
C ARG A 205 1.17 -1.75 -27.41
N GLN A 206 -0.01 -1.71 -26.80
CA GLN A 206 -0.29 -2.44 -25.56
C GLN A 206 -0.67 -3.89 -25.88
N LYS A 207 -0.12 -4.84 -25.13
CA LYS A 207 -0.46 -6.27 -25.24
C LYS A 207 -1.18 -6.76 -24.01
N ILE A 208 -2.20 -7.59 -24.20
CA ILE A 208 -2.90 -8.25 -23.10
C ILE A 208 -2.03 -9.42 -22.62
N MET A 209 -1.62 -9.39 -21.35
CA MET A 209 -0.89 -10.50 -20.75
C MET A 209 -1.74 -11.77 -20.74
N HIS A 210 -1.13 -12.91 -21.08
CA HIS A 210 -1.78 -14.22 -21.11
C HIS A 210 -2.92 -14.37 -22.14
N CYS A 211 -2.91 -13.57 -23.22
CA CYS A 211 -3.82 -13.80 -24.33
C CYS A 211 -3.40 -15.06 -25.11
N SER A 212 -4.25 -16.09 -25.11
CA SER A 212 -4.11 -17.25 -26.00
C SER A 212 -4.84 -16.95 -27.31
N GLU A 213 -4.12 -17.09 -28.43
CA GLU A 213 -4.65 -16.94 -29.79
C GLU A 213 -5.87 -17.85 -30.03
#